data_AF-A0A4Q5XXP9-F1
#
_entry.id   AF-A0A4Q5XXP9-F1
#
_cell.length_a   1.000
_cell.length_b   1.000
_cell.length_c   1.000
_cell.angle_alpha   90.00
_cell.angle_beta   90.00
_cell.angle_gamma   90.00
#
_symmetry.space_group_name_H-M   'P 1'
#
loop_
_entity.id
_entity.type
_entity.pdbx_description
1 polymer ?
#
loop_
_entity_poly.entity_id
_entity_poly.type
_entity_poly.pdbx_seq_one_letter_code
_entity_poly.pdbx_strand_id
1 'polypeptide(L)'
;MNIASLLPDLEPAIKAFAASEGVMFIKSSSWAMPTILVAHVLAITVLGGAILLPGLRLMGVGMTSVSPASVEKTVRPWLWGALIALAITGLIMCVVNPMKVYRSPAFLVKVIALIPAMLLSLGVVRSLASQNGVMTQNTRIMAAITLVTWLAAILVFGTSYGAAPGSFHVVCAGWLIAMVFGSQTTRIALGAITVVIISWMFAMTVVLHNPLDDYDLVMEVDRWTLRVTALIVAGFLLWEFVGRKSPDAATPKFNRMIGVFTILAWITVAAAGRWIGLGGGGL
;
A
#
# COMPACT_ATOMS: atom_id res chain seq x y z
N MET A 1 16.00 7.39 -5.09
CA MET A 1 16.54 6.16 -5.73
C MET A 1 15.49 5.63 -6.69
N ASN A 2 15.86 5.37 -7.93
CA ASN A 2 15.04 4.75 -8.98
C ASN A 2 15.92 3.77 -9.80
N ILE A 3 15.34 3.05 -10.77
CA ILE A 3 16.10 2.09 -11.58
C ILE A 3 17.19 2.80 -12.38
N ALA A 4 16.91 4.00 -12.91
CA ALA A 4 17.90 4.80 -13.63
C ALA A 4 19.16 5.13 -12.81
N SER A 5 19.01 5.44 -11.52
CA SER A 5 20.15 5.67 -10.63
C SER A 5 20.92 4.39 -10.26
N LEU A 6 20.26 3.23 -10.34
CA LEU A 6 20.87 1.93 -10.00
C LEU A 6 21.54 1.27 -11.20
N LEU A 7 20.99 1.46 -12.39
CA LEU A 7 21.38 0.81 -13.64
C LEU A 7 21.38 1.83 -14.79
N PRO A 8 22.25 2.87 -14.75
CA PRO A 8 22.25 3.96 -15.74
C PRO A 8 22.55 3.48 -17.17
N ASP A 9 23.35 2.42 -17.32
CA ASP A 9 23.77 1.90 -18.61
C ASP A 9 22.63 1.25 -19.41
N LEU A 10 21.47 0.99 -18.79
CA LEU A 10 20.28 0.48 -19.47
C LEU A 10 19.51 1.56 -20.24
N GLU A 11 19.76 2.84 -20.01
CA GLU A 11 18.98 3.92 -20.61
C GLU A 11 18.92 3.86 -22.15
N PRO A 12 20.04 3.67 -22.89
CA PRO A 12 19.99 3.59 -24.35
C PRO A 12 19.15 2.42 -24.85
N ALA A 13 19.28 1.25 -24.22
CA ALA A 13 18.51 0.06 -24.58
C ALA A 13 17.00 0.26 -24.33
N ILE A 14 16.63 0.89 -23.20
CA ILE A 14 15.24 1.18 -22.87
C ILE A 14 14.65 2.21 -23.84
N LYS A 15 15.41 3.22 -24.26
CA LYS A 15 14.98 4.18 -25.30
C LYS A 15 14.75 3.49 -26.64
N ALA A 16 15.67 2.63 -27.07
CA ALA A 16 15.53 1.85 -28.30
C ALA A 16 14.28 0.96 -28.25
N PHE A 17 14.06 0.26 -27.12
CA PHE A 17 12.85 -0.54 -26.91
C PHE A 17 11.58 0.30 -26.93
N ALA A 18 11.59 1.49 -26.31
CA ALA A 18 10.44 2.41 -26.29
C ALA A 18 10.04 2.91 -27.69
N ALA A 19 10.98 2.92 -28.64
CA ALA A 19 10.76 3.32 -30.03
C ALA A 19 10.39 2.14 -30.95
N SER A 20 10.35 0.91 -30.45
CA SER A 20 10.00 -0.27 -31.25
C SER A 20 8.57 -0.21 -31.77
N GLU A 21 8.34 -0.81 -32.96
CA GLU A 21 7.03 -0.81 -33.62
C GLU A 21 5.92 -1.39 -32.75
N GLY A 22 6.22 -2.47 -31.99
CA GLY A 22 5.25 -3.10 -31.09
C GLY A 22 4.78 -2.17 -29.97
N VAL A 23 5.67 -1.35 -29.41
CA VAL A 23 5.32 -0.34 -28.40
C VAL A 23 4.50 0.79 -29.03
N MET A 24 4.91 1.26 -30.21
CA MET A 24 4.24 2.34 -30.93
C MET A 24 2.84 1.96 -31.41
N PHE A 25 2.63 0.71 -31.81
CA PHE A 25 1.32 0.17 -32.18
C PHE A 25 0.29 0.27 -31.05
N ILE A 26 0.70 0.01 -29.81
CA ILE A 26 -0.20 0.13 -28.66
C ILE A 26 -0.43 1.61 -28.32
N LYS A 27 0.60 2.47 -28.43
CA LYS A 27 0.50 3.91 -28.15
C LYS A 27 -0.37 4.67 -29.14
N SER A 28 -0.39 4.25 -30.40
CA SER A 28 -1.18 4.93 -31.44
C SER A 28 -2.68 4.69 -31.30
N SER A 29 -3.09 3.67 -30.53
CA SER A 29 -4.49 3.39 -30.25
C SER A 29 -5.02 4.27 -29.12
N SER A 30 -6.08 5.04 -29.41
CA SER A 30 -6.79 5.86 -28.42
C SER A 30 -7.55 5.04 -27.37
N TRP A 31 -7.84 3.77 -27.64
CA TRP A 31 -8.64 2.90 -26.75
C TRP A 31 -7.83 1.84 -26.00
N ALA A 32 -6.66 1.44 -26.50
CA ALA A 32 -5.88 0.36 -25.90
C ALA A 32 -5.47 0.68 -24.46
N MET A 33 -4.81 1.82 -24.23
CA MET A 33 -4.34 2.22 -22.90
C MET A 33 -5.48 2.46 -21.89
N PRO A 34 -6.57 3.17 -22.23
CA PRO A 34 -7.72 3.28 -21.34
C PRO A 34 -8.33 1.93 -20.97
N THR A 35 -8.47 1.01 -21.92
CA THR A 35 -9.02 -0.33 -21.67
C THR A 35 -8.14 -1.13 -20.72
N ILE A 36 -6.82 -1.12 -20.94
CA ILE A 36 -5.85 -1.76 -20.04
C ILE A 36 -5.92 -1.16 -18.64
N LEU A 37 -6.03 0.17 -18.52
CA LEU A 37 -6.14 0.85 -17.24
C LEU A 37 -7.42 0.47 -16.50
N VAL A 38 -8.57 0.44 -17.19
CA VAL A 38 -9.85 0.02 -16.60
C VAL A 38 -9.75 -1.43 -16.10
N ALA A 39 -9.23 -2.34 -16.94
CA ALA A 39 -9.03 -3.73 -16.55
C ALA A 39 -8.09 -3.85 -15.32
N HIS A 40 -7.02 -3.06 -15.28
CA HIS A 40 -6.09 -3.04 -14.14
C HIS A 40 -6.80 -2.57 -12.86
N VAL A 41 -7.55 -1.47 -12.90
CA VAL A 41 -8.26 -0.93 -11.74
C VAL A 41 -9.34 -1.90 -11.25
N LEU A 42 -10.10 -2.53 -12.15
CA LEU A 42 -11.06 -3.57 -11.79
C LEU A 42 -10.36 -4.75 -11.08
N ALA A 43 -9.21 -5.19 -11.59
CA ALA A 43 -8.43 -6.24 -10.96
C ALA A 43 -7.90 -5.82 -9.57
N ILE A 44 -7.51 -4.55 -9.37
CA ILE A 44 -7.16 -4.01 -8.04
C ILE A 44 -8.37 -4.07 -7.11
N THR A 45 -9.57 -3.74 -7.58
CA THR A 45 -10.79 -3.81 -6.76
C THR A 45 -11.11 -5.24 -6.31
N VAL A 46 -11.02 -6.21 -7.23
CA VAL A 46 -11.20 -7.64 -6.91
C VAL A 46 -10.14 -8.11 -5.91
N LEU A 47 -8.88 -7.75 -6.14
CA LEU A 47 -7.77 -8.03 -5.23
C LEU A 47 -8.06 -7.46 -3.83
N GLY A 48 -8.50 -6.20 -3.76
CA GLY A 48 -8.85 -5.51 -2.51
C GLY A 48 -9.89 -6.29 -1.70
N GLY A 49 -10.97 -6.74 -2.32
CA GLY A 49 -11.97 -7.60 -1.66
C GLY A 49 -11.39 -8.93 -1.18
N ALA A 50 -10.56 -9.57 -2.00
CA ALA A 50 -9.95 -10.86 -1.69
C ALA A 50 -8.93 -10.81 -0.54
N ILE A 51 -8.36 -9.64 -0.24
CA ILE A 51 -7.46 -9.42 0.90
C ILE A 51 -8.20 -8.88 2.12
N LEU A 52 -9.15 -7.98 1.90
CA LEU A 52 -9.88 -7.31 2.98
C LEU A 52 -10.68 -8.33 3.81
N LEU A 53 -11.37 -9.28 3.17
CA LEU A 53 -12.19 -10.26 3.87
C LEU A 53 -11.39 -11.15 4.84
N PRO A 54 -10.29 -11.84 4.42
CA PRO A 54 -9.42 -12.55 5.35
C PRO A 54 -8.78 -11.63 6.40
N GLY A 55 -8.39 -10.41 6.02
CA GLY A 55 -7.79 -9.44 6.95
C GLY A 55 -8.73 -9.05 8.09
N LEU A 56 -9.97 -8.67 7.76
CA LEU A 56 -11.01 -8.36 8.73
C LEU A 56 -11.39 -9.57 9.59
N ARG A 57 -11.36 -10.77 9.00
CA ARG A 57 -11.60 -12.01 9.74
C ARG A 57 -10.50 -12.28 10.77
N LEU A 58 -9.24 -12.07 10.42
CA LEU A 58 -8.11 -12.17 11.35
C LEU A 58 -8.10 -11.05 12.40
N MET A 59 -8.69 -9.90 12.11
CA MET A 59 -8.90 -8.80 13.06
C MET A 59 -10.03 -9.05 14.07
N GLY A 60 -10.88 -10.05 13.83
CA GLY A 60 -11.99 -10.43 14.70
C GLY A 60 -13.24 -9.54 14.57
N VAL A 61 -13.43 -8.87 13.42
CA VAL A 61 -14.53 -7.91 13.20
C VAL A 61 -15.42 -8.22 11.99
N GLY A 62 -14.96 -9.06 11.04
CA GLY A 62 -15.73 -9.45 9.85
C GLY A 62 -15.83 -10.96 9.67
N MET A 63 -17.01 -11.46 9.28
CA MET A 63 -17.29 -12.89 9.05
C MET A 63 -16.89 -13.80 10.23
N THR A 64 -17.00 -13.32 11.48
CA THR A 64 -16.53 -14.03 12.68
C THR A 64 -17.25 -15.35 12.95
N SER A 65 -18.48 -15.52 12.44
CA SER A 65 -19.25 -16.77 12.47
C SER A 65 -18.69 -17.87 11.57
N VAL A 66 -17.80 -17.53 10.64
CA VAL A 66 -17.15 -18.46 9.71
C VAL A 66 -15.69 -18.65 10.12
N SER A 67 -15.12 -19.83 9.91
CA SER A 67 -13.70 -20.07 10.22
C SER A 67 -12.78 -19.26 9.30
N PRO A 68 -11.58 -18.83 9.78
CA PRO A 68 -10.59 -18.17 8.93
C PRO A 68 -10.22 -18.97 7.68
N ALA A 69 -10.12 -20.30 7.81
CA ALA A 69 -9.85 -21.23 6.70
C ALA A 69 -10.90 -21.13 5.59
N SER A 70 -12.18 -21.14 5.96
CA SER A 70 -13.28 -21.10 5.00
C SER A 70 -13.33 -19.77 4.26
N VAL A 71 -13.16 -18.64 4.96
CA VAL A 71 -13.11 -17.31 4.32
C VAL A 71 -11.96 -17.25 3.30
N GLU A 72 -10.75 -17.65 3.73
CA GLU A 72 -9.56 -17.60 2.88
C GLU A 72 -9.68 -18.54 1.66
N LYS A 73 -10.21 -19.75 1.83
CA LYS A 73 -10.42 -20.71 0.73
C LYS A 73 -11.43 -20.18 -0.29
N THR A 74 -12.50 -19.52 0.16
CA THR A 74 -13.53 -18.95 -0.71
C THR A 74 -13.00 -17.80 -1.56
N VAL A 75 -12.16 -16.91 -0.99
CA VAL A 75 -11.63 -15.76 -1.73
C VAL A 75 -10.37 -16.08 -2.52
N ARG A 76 -9.68 -17.20 -2.24
CA ARG A 76 -8.42 -17.58 -2.89
C ARG A 76 -8.47 -17.59 -4.44
N PRO A 77 -9.51 -18.14 -5.11
CA PRO A 77 -9.57 -18.10 -6.57
C PRO A 77 -9.62 -16.66 -7.12
N TRP A 78 -10.34 -15.77 -6.44
CA TRP A 78 -10.43 -14.35 -6.77
C TRP A 78 -9.09 -13.63 -6.55
N LEU A 79 -8.37 -13.97 -5.47
CA LEU A 79 -7.02 -13.48 -5.23
C LEU A 79 -6.10 -13.84 -6.41
N TRP A 80 -6.04 -15.12 -6.81
CA TRP A 80 -5.20 -15.54 -7.94
C TRP A 80 -5.62 -14.92 -9.26
N GLY A 81 -6.93 -14.91 -9.57
CA GLY A 81 -7.45 -14.29 -10.79
C GLY A 81 -7.07 -12.81 -10.88
N ALA A 82 -7.21 -12.07 -9.78
CA ALA A 82 -6.82 -10.67 -9.72
C ALA A 82 -5.31 -10.48 -9.85
N LEU A 83 -4.49 -11.29 -9.19
CA LEU A 83 -3.02 -11.22 -9.30
C LEU A 83 -2.54 -11.47 -10.74
N ILE A 84 -3.11 -12.47 -11.42
CA ILE A 84 -2.79 -12.78 -12.81
C ILE A 84 -3.20 -11.61 -13.72
N ALA A 85 -4.42 -11.10 -13.57
CA ALA A 85 -4.90 -9.96 -14.35
C ALA A 85 -4.03 -8.71 -14.12
N LEU A 86 -3.62 -8.45 -12.89
CA LEU A 86 -2.74 -7.34 -12.52
C LEU A 86 -1.33 -7.49 -13.07
N ALA A 87 -0.78 -8.71 -13.06
CA ALA A 87 0.52 -8.99 -13.64
C ALA A 87 0.50 -8.74 -15.15
N ILE A 88 -0.50 -9.30 -15.87
CA ILE A 88 -0.63 -9.13 -17.33
C ILE A 88 -0.80 -7.65 -17.68
N THR A 89 -1.81 -7.00 -17.12
CA THR A 89 -2.10 -5.58 -17.42
C THR A 89 -0.95 -4.66 -16.98
N GLY A 90 -0.35 -4.92 -15.82
CA GLY A 90 0.79 -4.16 -15.31
C GLY A 90 2.05 -4.30 -16.17
N LEU A 91 2.35 -5.51 -16.67
CA LEU A 91 3.47 -5.74 -17.59
C LEU A 91 3.24 -5.00 -18.91
N ILE A 92 2.03 -5.05 -19.48
CA ILE A 92 1.70 -4.28 -20.69
C ILE A 92 1.92 -2.79 -20.43
N MET A 93 1.43 -2.24 -19.31
CA MET A 93 1.65 -0.83 -18.96
C MET A 93 3.14 -0.47 -18.83
N CYS A 94 3.97 -1.38 -18.32
CA CYS A 94 5.42 -1.20 -18.25
C CYS A 94 6.06 -1.19 -19.63
N VAL A 95 5.65 -2.10 -20.52
CA VAL A 95 6.14 -2.19 -21.90
C VAL A 95 5.79 -0.94 -22.70
N VAL A 96 4.59 -0.39 -22.50
CA VAL A 96 4.14 0.80 -23.24
C VAL A 96 4.84 2.07 -22.76
N ASN A 97 5.19 2.17 -21.47
CA ASN A 97 5.83 3.37 -20.91
C ASN A 97 7.13 3.04 -20.17
N PRO A 98 8.14 2.45 -20.84
CA PRO A 98 9.26 1.84 -20.17
C PRO A 98 10.20 2.90 -19.56
N MET A 99 10.38 4.05 -20.23
CA MET A 99 11.15 5.17 -19.67
C MET A 99 10.51 5.78 -18.43
N LYS A 100 9.18 5.84 -18.38
CA LYS A 100 8.44 6.33 -17.21
C LYS A 100 8.66 5.41 -16.01
N VAL A 101 8.61 4.10 -16.24
CA VAL A 101 8.87 3.07 -15.23
C VAL A 101 10.34 3.11 -14.76
N TYR A 102 11.27 3.20 -15.69
CA TYR A 102 12.71 3.22 -15.44
C TYR A 102 13.15 4.40 -14.55
N ARG A 103 12.57 5.59 -14.77
CA ARG A 103 12.90 6.80 -14.01
C ARG A 103 12.03 7.02 -12.78
N SER A 104 10.95 6.26 -12.59
CA SER A 104 10.01 6.47 -11.47
C SER A 104 10.51 5.84 -10.16
N PRO A 105 10.73 6.63 -9.10
CA PRO A 105 11.00 6.08 -7.76
C PRO A 105 9.79 5.29 -7.23
N ALA A 106 8.57 5.71 -7.57
CA ALA A 106 7.34 5.06 -7.13
C ALA A 106 7.20 3.63 -7.70
N PHE A 107 7.72 3.37 -8.91
CA PHE A 107 7.73 2.02 -9.45
C PHE A 107 8.65 1.10 -8.64
N LEU A 108 9.84 1.57 -8.29
CA LEU A 108 10.77 0.80 -7.44
C LEU A 108 10.14 0.48 -6.08
N VAL A 109 9.48 1.46 -5.46
CA VAL A 109 8.70 1.25 -4.22
C VAL A 109 7.62 0.18 -4.42
N LYS A 110 6.87 0.23 -5.53
CA LYS A 110 5.82 -0.76 -5.83
C LYS A 110 6.40 -2.18 -5.90
N VAL A 111 7.54 -2.36 -6.56
CA VAL A 111 8.21 -3.67 -6.67
C VAL A 111 8.67 -4.17 -5.30
N ILE A 112 9.31 -3.31 -4.50
CA ILE A 112 9.77 -3.67 -3.15
C ILE A 112 8.58 -4.00 -2.23
N ALA A 113 7.48 -3.23 -2.32
CA ALA A 113 6.27 -3.43 -1.50
C ALA A 113 5.44 -4.67 -1.92
N LEU A 114 5.54 -5.10 -3.18
CA LEU A 114 4.85 -6.30 -3.66
C LEU A 114 5.35 -7.57 -2.97
N ILE A 115 6.67 -7.65 -2.69
CA ILE A 115 7.28 -8.81 -2.03
C ILE A 115 6.60 -9.10 -0.68
N PRO A 116 6.55 -8.16 0.28
CA PRO A 116 5.92 -8.43 1.55
C PRO A 116 4.39 -8.56 1.47
N ALA A 117 3.73 -7.80 0.58
CA ALA A 117 2.29 -7.97 0.37
C ALA A 117 1.94 -9.40 -0.06
N MET A 118 2.77 -9.99 -0.94
CA MET A 118 2.59 -11.34 -1.41
C MET A 118 2.93 -12.40 -0.36
N LEU A 119 4.02 -12.23 0.37
CA LEU A 119 4.40 -13.12 1.48
C LEU A 119 3.34 -13.11 2.61
N LEU A 120 2.75 -11.95 2.91
CA LEU A 120 1.65 -11.85 3.86
C LEU A 120 0.43 -12.63 3.38
N SER A 121 -0.06 -12.37 2.17
CA SER A 121 -1.31 -12.98 1.69
C SER A 121 -1.17 -14.48 1.40
N LEU A 122 -0.15 -14.89 0.65
CA LEU A 122 -0.01 -16.29 0.19
C LEU A 122 0.76 -17.17 1.19
N GLY A 123 1.53 -16.57 2.08
CA GLY A 123 2.30 -17.26 3.11
C GLY A 123 1.63 -17.16 4.48
N VAL A 124 1.71 -16.00 5.13
CA VAL A 124 1.33 -15.82 6.54
C VAL A 124 -0.17 -16.00 6.77
N VAL A 125 -1.01 -15.26 6.03
CA VAL A 125 -2.48 -15.31 6.14
C VAL A 125 -3.00 -16.69 5.78
N ARG A 126 -2.51 -17.27 4.69
CA ARG A 126 -2.83 -18.65 4.28
C ARG A 126 -2.50 -19.65 5.38
N SER A 127 -1.30 -19.59 5.94
CA SER A 127 -0.83 -20.50 6.99
C SER A 127 -1.68 -20.38 8.25
N LEU A 128 -1.94 -19.15 8.70
CA LEU A 128 -2.83 -18.89 9.83
C LEU A 128 -4.25 -19.40 9.58
N ALA A 129 -4.78 -19.16 8.39
CA ALA A 129 -6.12 -19.60 8.03
C ALA A 129 -6.21 -21.14 8.06
N SER A 130 -5.27 -21.85 7.44
CA SER A 130 -5.26 -23.32 7.42
C SER A 130 -5.05 -23.97 8.80
N GLN A 131 -4.46 -23.23 9.75
CA GLN A 131 -4.15 -23.72 11.09
C GLN A 131 -5.09 -23.15 12.16
N ASN A 132 -6.29 -22.71 11.76
CA ASN A 132 -7.30 -22.15 12.68
C ASN A 132 -6.77 -21.02 13.58
N GLY A 133 -5.87 -20.19 13.04
CA GLY A 133 -5.27 -19.07 13.75
C GLY A 133 -4.06 -19.42 14.64
N VAL A 134 -3.60 -20.67 14.66
CA VAL A 134 -2.39 -21.05 15.38
C VAL A 134 -1.15 -20.54 14.65
N MET A 135 -0.33 -19.76 15.37
CA MET A 135 0.90 -19.20 14.85
C MET A 135 2.10 -20.13 15.13
N THR A 136 2.45 -20.97 14.16
CA THR A 136 3.67 -21.80 14.25
C THR A 136 4.94 -20.96 14.24
N GLN A 137 6.06 -21.57 14.65
CA GLN A 137 7.37 -20.92 14.62
C GLN A 137 7.73 -20.43 13.22
N ASN A 138 7.52 -21.24 12.19
CA ASN A 138 7.77 -20.86 10.80
C ASN A 138 6.91 -19.66 10.38
N THR A 139 5.61 -19.67 10.70
CA THR A 139 4.70 -18.55 10.37
C THR A 139 5.11 -17.28 11.11
N ARG A 140 5.60 -17.38 12.36
CA ARG A 140 6.10 -16.24 13.13
C ARG A 140 7.36 -15.66 12.51
N ILE A 141 8.31 -16.49 12.09
CA ILE A 141 9.54 -16.06 11.41
C ILE A 141 9.19 -15.38 10.09
N MET A 142 8.33 -16.01 9.27
CA MET A 142 7.85 -15.40 8.02
C MET A 142 7.15 -14.06 8.25
N ALA A 143 6.29 -13.97 9.27
CA ALA A 143 5.62 -12.71 9.62
C ALA A 143 6.61 -11.63 10.04
N ALA A 144 7.65 -11.97 10.80
CA ALA A 144 8.70 -11.02 11.20
C ALA A 144 9.51 -10.53 9.99
N ILE A 145 9.98 -11.44 9.12
CA ILE A 145 10.70 -11.08 7.89
C ILE A 145 9.82 -10.18 7.01
N THR A 146 8.55 -10.54 6.87
CA THR A 146 7.62 -9.81 6.02
C THR A 146 7.30 -8.42 6.59
N LEU A 147 7.19 -8.30 7.91
CA LEU A 147 7.01 -7.02 8.58
C LEU A 147 8.23 -6.11 8.39
N VAL A 148 9.44 -6.63 8.59
CA VAL A 148 10.69 -5.87 8.41
C VAL A 148 10.82 -5.38 6.96
N THR A 149 10.57 -6.27 5.99
CA THR A 149 10.62 -5.90 4.57
C THR A 149 9.53 -4.90 4.19
N TRP A 150 8.33 -5.00 4.75
CA TRP A 150 7.29 -3.98 4.56
C TRP A 150 7.67 -2.63 5.17
N LEU A 151 8.22 -2.60 6.38
CA LEU A 151 8.69 -1.36 7.02
C LEU A 151 9.83 -0.72 6.22
N ALA A 152 10.73 -1.50 5.64
CA ALA A 152 11.74 -1.01 4.71
C ALA A 152 11.10 -0.40 3.45
N ALA A 153 10.07 -1.03 2.88
CA ALA A 153 9.32 -0.47 1.76
C ALA A 153 8.65 0.86 2.10
N ILE A 154 8.05 0.98 3.30
CA ILE A 154 7.46 2.23 3.81
C ILE A 154 8.52 3.32 4.00
N LEU A 155 9.68 2.97 4.56
CA LEU A 155 10.77 3.91 4.75
C LEU A 155 11.26 4.45 3.39
N VAL A 156 11.49 3.57 2.41
CA VAL A 156 11.86 3.98 1.05
C VAL A 156 10.75 4.81 0.43
N PHE A 157 9.48 4.44 0.62
CA PHE A 157 8.35 5.20 0.09
C PHE A 157 8.34 6.63 0.63
N GLY A 158 8.31 6.79 1.96
CA GLY A 158 8.22 8.08 2.65
C GLY A 158 9.48 8.96 2.60
N THR A 159 10.57 8.49 2.00
CA THR A 159 11.82 9.25 1.82
C THR A 159 12.16 9.51 0.35
N SER A 160 11.60 8.76 -0.59
CA SER A 160 11.91 8.92 -2.02
C SER A 160 11.27 10.17 -2.60
N TYR A 161 12.09 11.11 -3.09
CA TYR A 161 11.61 12.29 -3.81
C TYR A 161 10.70 11.89 -4.99
N GLY A 162 9.56 12.59 -5.16
CA GLY A 162 8.55 12.27 -6.19
C GLY A 162 7.63 11.08 -5.88
N ALA A 163 7.91 10.28 -4.84
CA ALA A 163 7.05 9.18 -4.38
C ALA A 163 6.56 9.36 -2.93
N ALA A 164 7.33 10.05 -2.08
CA ALA A 164 7.06 10.25 -0.66
C ALA A 164 5.66 10.77 -0.33
N PRO A 165 5.07 11.73 -1.07
CA PRO A 165 3.69 12.14 -0.83
C PRO A 165 2.69 10.98 -0.93
N GLY A 166 3.02 9.90 -1.65
CA GLY A 166 2.18 8.72 -1.74
C GLY A 166 2.06 7.92 -0.46
N SER A 167 3.00 8.03 0.47
CA SER A 167 2.89 7.41 1.80
C SER A 167 1.69 7.93 2.60
N PHE A 168 1.14 9.10 2.24
CA PHE A 168 -0.12 9.65 2.74
C PHE A 168 -1.27 8.63 2.70
N HIS A 169 -1.39 7.87 1.61
CA HIS A 169 -2.48 6.90 1.43
C HIS A 169 -2.39 5.76 2.45
N VAL A 170 -1.16 5.34 2.79
CA VAL A 170 -0.94 4.28 3.78
C VAL A 170 -1.27 4.78 5.18
N VAL A 171 -0.85 6.01 5.50
CA VAL A 171 -1.16 6.65 6.79
C VAL A 171 -2.67 6.86 6.95
N CYS A 172 -3.35 7.36 5.90
CA CYS A 172 -4.80 7.51 5.89
C CYS A 172 -5.53 6.18 6.05
N ALA A 173 -5.05 5.11 5.39
CA ALA A 173 -5.64 3.80 5.56
C ALA A 173 -5.49 3.27 7.00
N GLY A 174 -4.32 3.43 7.60
CA GLY A 174 -4.09 3.07 9.00
C GLY A 174 -4.98 3.90 9.94
N TRP A 175 -5.12 5.20 9.66
CA TRP A 175 -6.02 6.10 10.38
C TRP A 175 -7.47 5.63 10.30
N LEU A 176 -7.95 5.31 9.10
CA LEU A 176 -9.30 4.80 8.86
C LEU A 176 -9.53 3.46 9.55
N ILE A 177 -8.57 2.54 9.52
CA ILE A 177 -8.67 1.26 10.25
C ILE A 177 -8.83 1.53 11.76
N ALA A 178 -8.03 2.42 12.34
CA ALA A 178 -8.13 2.79 13.75
C ALA A 178 -9.47 3.48 14.06
N MET A 179 -9.96 4.36 13.19
CA MET A 179 -11.26 5.03 13.36
C MET A 179 -12.44 4.05 13.27
N VAL A 180 -12.46 3.18 12.25
CA VAL A 180 -13.59 2.26 11.99
C VAL A 180 -13.64 1.14 13.02
N PHE A 181 -12.50 0.55 13.36
CA PHE A 181 -12.44 -0.66 14.20
C PHE A 181 -11.93 -0.42 15.61
N GLY A 182 -11.43 0.78 15.91
CA GLY A 182 -11.01 1.15 17.24
C GLY A 182 -12.19 1.48 18.17
N SER A 183 -11.87 1.58 19.46
CA SER A 183 -12.79 1.97 20.52
C SER A 183 -13.29 3.41 20.39
N GLN A 184 -14.37 3.74 21.11
CA GLN A 184 -14.91 5.10 21.15
C GLN A 184 -13.86 6.14 21.58
N THR A 185 -12.98 5.78 22.53
CA THR A 185 -11.88 6.64 22.97
C THR A 185 -10.87 6.90 21.85
N THR A 186 -10.48 5.88 21.08
CA THR A 186 -9.63 6.08 19.88
C THR A 186 -10.30 7.03 18.90
N ARG A 187 -11.59 6.85 18.63
CA ARG A 187 -12.32 7.68 17.66
C ARG A 187 -12.36 9.14 18.07
N ILE A 188 -12.64 9.42 19.34
CA ILE A 188 -12.65 10.80 19.87
C ILE A 188 -11.25 11.39 19.83
N ALA A 189 -10.24 10.65 20.28
CA ALA A 189 -8.85 11.12 20.30
C ALA A 189 -8.33 11.39 18.88
N LEU A 190 -8.47 10.44 17.95
CA LEU A 190 -8.11 10.65 16.55
C LEU A 190 -8.93 11.78 15.93
N GLY A 191 -10.24 11.87 16.18
CA GLY A 191 -11.06 12.98 15.71
C GLY A 191 -10.51 14.35 16.13
N ALA A 192 -10.11 14.51 17.39
CA ALA A 192 -9.48 15.74 17.88
C ALA A 192 -8.11 15.99 17.23
N ILE A 193 -7.28 14.95 17.08
CA ILE A 193 -5.96 15.07 16.42
C ILE A 193 -6.13 15.45 14.93
N THR A 194 -7.16 14.95 14.24
CA THR A 194 -7.47 15.37 12.86
C THR A 194 -7.72 16.87 12.78
N VAL A 195 -8.50 17.43 13.71
CA VAL A 195 -8.73 18.89 13.76
C VAL A 195 -7.41 19.63 13.95
N VAL A 196 -6.56 19.19 14.88
CA VAL A 196 -5.24 19.79 15.11
C VAL A 196 -4.35 19.74 13.87
N ILE A 197 -4.27 18.59 13.19
CA ILE A 197 -3.47 18.42 11.97
C ILE A 197 -3.98 19.31 10.85
N ILE A 198 -5.30 19.36 10.62
CA ILE A 198 -5.89 20.20 9.57
C ILE A 198 -5.63 21.69 9.87
N SER A 199 -5.83 22.11 11.12
CA SER A 199 -5.55 23.49 11.53
C SER A 199 -4.06 23.83 11.39
N TRP A 200 -3.16 22.91 11.74
CA TRP A 200 -1.71 23.04 11.55
C TRP A 200 -1.34 23.20 10.07
N MET A 201 -1.86 22.31 9.21
CA MET A 201 -1.61 22.38 7.78
C MET A 201 -2.15 23.67 7.18
N PHE A 202 -3.36 24.11 7.57
CA PHE A 202 -3.93 25.38 7.11
C PHE A 202 -3.09 26.58 7.56
N ALA A 203 -2.68 26.61 8.83
CA ALA A 203 -1.83 27.68 9.35
C ALA A 203 -0.50 27.75 8.60
N MET A 204 0.15 26.61 8.37
CA MET A 204 1.42 26.55 7.67
C MET A 204 1.31 26.92 6.19
N THR A 205 0.27 26.46 5.49
CA THR A 205 0.15 26.60 4.02
C THR A 205 -0.64 27.81 3.54
N VAL A 206 -1.37 28.50 4.41
CA VAL A 206 -2.22 29.64 4.01
C VAL A 206 -1.95 30.89 4.84
N VAL A 207 -1.68 30.73 6.14
CA VAL A 207 -1.53 31.86 7.06
C VAL A 207 -0.08 32.32 7.17
N LEU A 208 0.86 31.38 7.26
CA LEU A 208 2.26 31.66 7.56
C LEU A 208 3.15 31.66 6.32
N HIS A 209 2.93 30.72 5.40
CA HIS A 209 3.69 30.60 4.17
C HIS A 209 2.77 30.50 2.96
N ASN A 210 3.17 31.12 1.85
CA ASN A 210 2.52 30.94 0.55
C ASN A 210 3.24 29.79 -0.18
N PRO A 211 2.56 28.68 -0.53
CA PRO A 211 3.19 27.53 -1.17
C PRO A 211 3.79 27.83 -2.55
N LEU A 212 3.38 28.93 -3.19
CA LEU A 212 3.97 29.37 -4.46
C LEU A 212 5.34 30.03 -4.28
N ASP A 213 5.57 30.66 -3.12
CA ASP A 213 6.79 31.39 -2.82
C ASP A 213 7.77 30.53 -2.00
N ASP A 214 7.25 29.77 -1.02
CA ASP A 214 8.01 28.95 -0.06
C ASP A 214 7.79 27.43 -0.28
N TYR A 215 7.73 26.99 -1.54
CA TYR A 215 7.36 25.61 -1.90
C TYR A 215 8.17 24.53 -1.16
N ASP A 216 9.50 24.65 -1.14
CA ASP A 216 10.37 23.63 -0.53
C ASP A 216 10.15 23.51 0.98
N LEU A 217 9.98 24.64 1.67
CA LEU A 217 9.70 24.67 3.10
C LEU A 217 8.34 24.03 3.41
N VAL A 218 7.29 24.42 2.67
CA VAL A 218 5.95 23.83 2.84
C VAL A 218 5.97 22.33 2.60
N MET A 219 6.66 21.86 1.56
CA MET A 219 6.80 20.43 1.26
C MET A 219 7.59 19.66 2.33
N GLU A 220 8.57 20.30 2.98
CA GLU A 220 9.30 19.70 4.10
C GLU A 220 8.42 19.61 5.35
N VAL A 221 7.66 20.66 5.67
CA VAL A 221 6.69 20.68 6.76
C VAL A 221 5.64 19.59 6.58
N ASP A 222 5.08 19.43 5.37
CA ASP A 222 4.12 18.37 5.05
C ASP A 222 4.72 16.97 5.24
N ARG A 223 5.98 16.79 4.84
CA ARG A 223 6.69 15.51 4.99
C ARG A 223 6.90 15.14 6.45
N TRP A 224 7.31 16.09 7.28
CA TRP A 224 7.48 15.85 8.72
C TRP A 224 6.14 15.65 9.43
N THR A 225 5.13 16.45 9.07
CA THR A 225 3.76 16.28 9.56
C THR A 225 3.28 14.85 9.28
N LEU A 226 3.43 14.38 8.04
CA LEU A 226 3.04 13.02 7.65
C LEU A 226 3.79 11.93 8.42
N ARG A 227 5.10 12.11 8.69
CA ARG A 227 5.90 11.16 9.50
C ARG A 227 5.42 11.10 10.94
N VAL A 228 5.13 12.25 11.56
CA VAL A 228 4.57 12.32 12.91
C VAL A 228 3.19 11.66 12.95
N THR A 229 2.33 11.96 11.97
CA THR A 229 1.02 11.31 11.83
C THR A 229 1.16 9.79 11.67
N ALA A 230 2.14 9.31 10.90
CA ALA A 230 2.39 7.87 10.75
C ALA A 230 2.75 7.19 12.08
N LEU A 231 3.56 7.84 12.92
CA LEU A 231 3.90 7.34 14.26
C LEU A 231 2.69 7.33 15.19
N ILE A 232 1.86 8.38 15.14
CA ILE A 232 0.58 8.43 15.90
C ILE A 232 -0.31 7.26 15.48
N VAL A 233 -0.53 7.06 14.17
CA VAL A 233 -1.33 5.96 13.63
C VAL A 233 -0.77 4.61 14.08
N ALA A 234 0.55 4.39 13.99
CA ALA A 234 1.17 3.16 14.44
C ALA A 234 0.91 2.91 15.94
N GLY A 235 1.01 3.95 16.78
CA GLY A 235 0.69 3.88 18.21
C GLY A 235 -0.76 3.48 18.47
N PHE A 236 -1.72 4.10 17.79
CA PHE A 236 -3.14 3.75 17.91
C PHE A 236 -3.47 2.36 17.40
N LEU A 237 -2.87 1.93 16.28
CA LEU A 237 -3.03 0.56 15.79
C LEU A 237 -2.49 -0.47 16.80
N LEU A 238 -1.31 -0.23 17.38
CA LEU A 238 -0.77 -1.10 18.43
C LEU A 238 -1.68 -1.11 19.67
N TRP A 239 -2.18 0.07 20.09
CA TRP A 239 -3.09 0.19 21.22
C TRP A 239 -4.37 -0.63 21.03
N GLU A 240 -5.03 -0.48 19.88
CA GLU A 240 -6.31 -1.13 19.59
C GLU A 240 -6.19 -2.64 19.31
N PHE A 241 -5.17 -3.05 18.57
CA PHE A 241 -5.07 -4.42 18.06
C PHE A 241 -4.20 -5.34 18.91
N VAL A 242 -3.26 -4.79 19.70
CA VAL A 242 -2.42 -5.55 20.65
C VAL A 242 -2.81 -5.26 22.11
N GLY A 243 -2.99 -4.00 22.46
CA GLY A 243 -3.28 -3.58 23.84
C GLY A 243 -4.65 -4.07 24.32
N ARG A 244 -5.68 -3.88 23.49
CA ARG A 244 -7.07 -4.22 23.86
C ARG A 244 -7.44 -5.69 23.57
N LYS A 245 -8.49 -6.15 24.24
CA LYS A 245 -9.09 -7.48 23.99
C LYS A 245 -9.75 -7.49 22.60
N SER A 246 -9.68 -8.64 21.93
CA SER A 246 -10.35 -8.86 20.66
C SER A 246 -11.88 -8.81 20.85
N PRO A 247 -12.65 -8.23 19.90
CA PRO A 247 -14.11 -8.32 19.89
C PRO A 247 -14.59 -9.77 19.81
N ASP A 248 -13.90 -10.60 19.02
CA ASP A 248 -14.07 -12.04 19.00
C ASP A 248 -13.03 -12.68 19.93
N ALA A 249 -13.47 -13.24 21.06
CA ALA A 249 -12.60 -13.85 22.06
C ALA A 249 -11.77 -15.03 21.52
N ALA A 250 -12.23 -15.69 20.45
CA ALA A 250 -11.50 -16.78 19.81
C ALA A 250 -10.31 -16.30 18.96
N THR A 251 -10.24 -15.00 18.63
CA THR A 251 -9.22 -14.44 17.76
C THR A 251 -7.99 -13.98 18.56
N PRO A 252 -6.79 -14.56 18.33
CA PRO A 252 -5.56 -14.16 19.00
C PRO A 252 -5.14 -12.72 18.66
N LYS A 253 -4.62 -11.98 19.65
CA LYS A 253 -4.18 -10.59 19.49
C LYS A 253 -3.20 -10.38 18.33
N PHE A 254 -2.21 -11.28 18.19
CA PHE A 254 -1.19 -11.16 17.14
C PHE A 254 -1.77 -11.35 15.73
N ASN A 255 -2.81 -12.18 15.58
CA ASN A 255 -3.47 -12.39 14.30
C ASN A 255 -4.19 -11.13 13.82
N ARG A 256 -4.70 -10.33 14.77
CA ARG A 256 -5.33 -9.04 14.44
C ARG A 256 -4.35 -8.11 13.75
N MET A 257 -3.09 -8.12 14.19
CA MET A 257 -2.05 -7.31 13.53
C MET A 257 -1.66 -7.81 12.17
N ILE A 258 -1.66 -9.13 11.94
CA ILE A 258 -1.46 -9.67 10.59
C ILE A 258 -2.56 -9.19 9.64
N GLY A 259 -3.81 -9.13 10.08
CA GLY A 259 -4.91 -8.60 9.27
C GLY A 259 -4.67 -7.14 8.85
N VAL A 260 -4.32 -6.28 9.81
CA VAL A 260 -4.00 -4.86 9.54
C VAL A 260 -2.78 -4.73 8.61
N PHE A 261 -1.69 -5.43 8.90
CA PHE A 261 -0.46 -5.36 8.09
C PHE A 261 -0.69 -5.82 6.66
N THR A 262 -1.50 -6.87 6.46
CA THR A 262 -1.82 -7.36 5.11
C THR A 262 -2.56 -6.29 4.32
N ILE A 263 -3.56 -5.63 4.92
CA ILE A 263 -4.32 -4.55 4.28
C ILE A 263 -3.38 -3.38 3.93
N LEU A 264 -2.57 -2.92 4.89
CA LEU A 264 -1.67 -1.80 4.69
C LEU A 264 -0.55 -2.09 3.67
N ALA A 265 -0.05 -3.33 3.62
CA ALA A 265 0.94 -3.74 2.62
C ALA A 265 0.39 -3.63 1.20
N TRP A 266 -0.84 -4.09 0.96
CA TRP A 266 -1.47 -3.95 -0.35
C TRP A 266 -1.87 -2.52 -0.70
N ILE A 267 -2.28 -1.72 0.29
CA ILE A 267 -2.48 -0.28 0.09
C ILE A 267 -1.16 0.42 -0.27
N THR A 268 -0.03 -0.02 0.29
CA THR A 268 1.31 0.48 -0.08
C THR A 268 1.59 0.23 -1.57
N VAL A 269 1.32 -0.99 -2.06
CA VAL A 269 1.48 -1.36 -3.48
C VAL A 269 0.58 -0.52 -4.38
N ALA A 270 -0.69 -0.37 -4.03
CA ALA A 270 -1.67 0.40 -4.81
C ALA A 270 -1.32 1.89 -4.83
N ALA A 271 -0.97 2.46 -3.67
CA ALA A 271 -0.54 3.84 -3.54
C ALA A 271 0.72 4.10 -4.38
N ALA A 272 1.76 3.30 -4.25
CA ALA A 272 2.96 3.42 -5.08
C ALA A 272 2.61 3.37 -6.57
N GLY A 273 1.68 2.49 -6.98
CA GLY A 273 1.16 2.43 -8.34
C GLY A 273 0.55 3.74 -8.85
N ARG A 274 -0.28 4.42 -8.03
CA ARG A 274 -0.87 5.72 -8.38
C ARG A 274 0.20 6.79 -8.63
N TRP A 275 1.28 6.76 -7.84
CA TRP A 275 2.36 7.74 -7.92
C TRP A 275 3.33 7.52 -9.10
N ILE A 276 3.32 6.35 -9.74
CA ILE A 276 3.99 6.18 -11.05
C ILE A 276 3.38 7.12 -12.08
N GLY A 277 2.05 7.28 -12.07
CA GLY A 277 1.32 8.13 -13.01
C GLY A 277 1.66 9.61 -12.88
N LEU A 278 1.91 10.07 -11.65
CA LEU A 278 2.09 11.48 -11.29
C LEU A 278 3.57 11.89 -11.20
N GLY A 279 4.45 11.00 -10.75
CA GLY A 279 5.87 11.27 -10.47
C GLY A 279 6.80 11.22 -11.69
N GLY A 280 6.29 11.51 -12.89
CA GLY A 280 7.02 11.42 -14.15
C GLY A 280 6.86 12.63 -15.06
N GLY A 281 6.56 13.80 -14.49
CA GLY A 281 6.60 15.09 -15.18
C GLY A 281 8.00 15.67 -15.10
N GLY A 282 8.94 15.08 -15.82
CA GLY A 282 10.20 15.71 -16.16
C GLY A 282 10.25 15.79 -17.67
N LEU A 283 10.30 17.02 -18.18
CA LEU A 283 10.76 17.37 -19.52
C LEU A 283 12.00 16.54 -19.92
#